data_AF-A0A559RI92-F1
#
_entry.id   AF-A0A559RI92-F1
#
_cell.length_a   1.000
_cell.length_b   1.000
_cell.length_c   1.000
_cell.angle_alpha   90.00
_cell.angle_beta   90.00
_cell.angle_gamma   90.00
#
_symmetry.space_group_name_H-M   'P 1'
#
loop_
_entity.id
_entity.type
_entity.pdbx_description
1 polymer ?
#
loop_
_entity_poly.entity_id
_entity_poly.type
_entity_poly.pdbx_seq_one_letter_code
_entity_poly.pdbx_strand_id
1 'polypeptide(L)'
;MSCNSNRKLEGTWIGAYSYSENVDSSMSLPLRTLVTFENDKYFAKNFKYDYRSERDYEKGTYKFKWNKIFHNSDNEFAYEVAIINTDSLVLKGNDGSNNAVLKKLNDSLKNQSKNVKLVGKRFLSKSVKNTDLNKVAYDTLSFVNDSILIKKSDKTRNPGTRWERFKQNGFDIIFMEMEIPLIIRNKDKNKIYLTGFHKKRYEIELTELK
;
A
#
# COMPACT_ATOMS: atom_id res chain seq x y z
N MET A 1 25.12 -21.65 13.17
CA MET A 1 23.69 -21.65 12.76
C MET A 1 23.32 -20.27 12.22
N SER A 2 23.42 -20.01 10.91
CA SER A 2 23.18 -18.66 10.33
C SER A 2 22.35 -18.64 9.04
N CYS A 3 21.69 -19.74 8.68
CA CYS A 3 20.77 -19.79 7.54
C CYS A 3 19.33 -19.71 8.04
N ASN A 4 18.67 -18.55 7.92
CA ASN A 4 17.21 -18.36 7.70
C ASN A 4 16.55 -17.15 8.38
N SER A 5 17.27 -16.19 8.96
CA SER A 5 16.61 -14.97 9.45
C SER A 5 15.89 -14.21 8.32
N ASN A 6 16.50 -14.13 7.13
CA ASN A 6 15.92 -13.46 5.96
C ASN A 6 14.60 -14.10 5.50
N ARG A 7 14.40 -15.41 5.69
CA ARG A 7 13.15 -16.11 5.30
C ARG A 7 11.91 -15.55 5.98
N LYS A 8 12.05 -14.89 7.14
CA LYS A 8 10.92 -14.27 7.83
C LYS A 8 10.34 -13.08 7.06
N LEU A 9 11.17 -12.37 6.29
CA LEU A 9 10.77 -11.19 5.52
C LEU A 9 10.36 -11.52 4.08
N GLU A 10 10.70 -12.71 3.57
CA GLU A 10 10.40 -13.13 2.20
C GLU A 10 8.94 -12.86 1.79
N GLY A 11 8.77 -12.24 0.62
CA GLY A 11 7.48 -11.86 0.06
C GLY A 11 7.29 -10.34 -0.11
N THR A 12 6.11 -9.97 -0.59
CA THR A 12 5.72 -8.57 -0.82
C THR A 12 4.88 -8.03 0.33
N TRP A 13 5.21 -6.83 0.79
CA TRP A 13 4.60 -6.12 1.91
C TRP A 13 4.09 -4.77 1.42
N ILE A 14 2.84 -4.44 1.74
CA ILE A 14 2.22 -3.16 1.37
C ILE A 14 2.04 -2.28 2.60
N GLY A 15 2.29 -0.99 2.48
CA GLY A 15 2.03 -0.03 3.53
C GLY A 15 0.54 -0.02 3.88
N ALA A 16 0.24 -0.03 5.18
CA ALA A 16 -1.11 0.05 5.69
C ALA A 16 -1.33 1.39 6.39
N TYR A 17 -0.59 1.64 7.47
CA TYR A 17 -0.68 2.89 8.22
C TYR A 17 0.60 3.14 9.01
N SER A 18 0.74 4.37 9.50
CA SER A 18 1.75 4.76 10.46
C SER A 18 1.11 5.35 11.71
N TYR A 19 1.76 5.21 12.86
CA TYR A 19 1.26 5.73 14.13
C TYR A 19 2.41 6.22 15.02
N SER A 20 2.14 7.20 15.87
CA SER A 20 3.05 7.61 16.96
C SER A 20 2.61 6.94 18.25
N GLU A 21 3.54 6.52 19.09
CA GLU A 21 3.24 5.96 20.42
C GLU A 21 2.71 7.03 21.40
N ASN A 22 3.05 8.31 21.13
CA ASN A 22 2.73 9.44 22.00
C ASN A 22 1.47 10.20 21.57
N VAL A 23 0.78 9.74 20.52
CA VAL A 23 -0.42 10.38 19.96
C VAL A 23 -1.53 9.34 19.90
N ASP A 24 -2.78 9.77 20.11
CA ASP A 24 -3.93 8.86 20.06
C ASP A 24 -3.93 8.01 18.77
N SER A 25 -4.12 6.71 18.95
CA SER A 25 -4.15 5.68 17.91
C SER A 25 -5.22 5.89 16.82
N SER A 26 -6.12 6.86 17.03
CA SER A 26 -7.11 7.34 16.05
C SER A 26 -6.48 8.18 14.92
N MET A 27 -5.27 8.72 15.11
CA MET A 27 -4.56 9.58 14.14
C MET A 27 -3.62 8.83 13.19
N SER A 28 -3.88 7.55 12.94
CA SER A 28 -3.01 6.74 12.07
C SER A 28 -3.03 7.26 10.62
N LEU A 29 -1.86 7.54 10.05
CA LEU A 29 -1.73 8.10 8.70
C LEU A 29 -1.51 7.00 7.65
N PRO A 30 -2.13 7.10 6.46
CA PRO A 30 -1.95 6.13 5.40
C PRO A 30 -0.51 6.09 4.90
N LEU A 31 0.05 4.88 4.80
CA LEU A 31 1.41 4.64 4.33
C LEU A 31 1.39 4.09 2.90
N ARG A 32 1.91 4.85 1.93
CA ARG A 32 1.89 4.47 0.51
C ARG A 32 3.23 3.95 0.04
N THR A 33 3.56 2.76 0.51
CA THR A 33 4.79 2.06 0.15
C THR A 33 4.51 0.61 -0.21
N LEU A 34 5.41 -0.01 -0.95
CA LEU A 34 5.46 -1.42 -1.25
C LEU A 34 6.90 -1.87 -1.13
N VAL A 35 7.16 -2.94 -0.37
CA VAL A 35 8.50 -3.53 -0.26
C VAL A 35 8.40 -5.02 -0.56
N THR A 36 9.27 -5.53 -1.42
CA THR A 36 9.41 -6.96 -1.69
C THR A 36 10.79 -7.38 -1.23
N PHE A 37 10.86 -8.45 -0.44
CA PHE A 37 12.09 -9.13 -0.06
C PHE A 37 12.10 -10.49 -0.74
N GLU A 38 13.14 -10.77 -1.52
CA GLU A 38 13.27 -12.02 -2.26
C GLU A 38 14.74 -12.36 -2.51
N ASN A 39 15.18 -13.56 -2.08
CA ASN A 39 16.52 -14.08 -2.34
C ASN A 39 17.64 -13.09 -1.96
N ASP A 40 17.59 -12.60 -0.72
CA ASP A 40 18.52 -11.61 -0.15
C ASP A 40 18.54 -10.25 -0.89
N LYS A 41 17.58 -10.02 -1.79
CA LYS A 41 17.37 -8.76 -2.50
C LYS A 41 16.08 -8.10 -2.04
N TYR A 42 16.06 -6.77 -2.09
CA TYR A 42 14.83 -6.02 -1.88
C TYR A 42 14.52 -5.13 -3.07
N PHE A 43 13.24 -4.84 -3.21
CA PHE A 43 12.69 -3.79 -4.06
C PHE A 43 11.70 -2.98 -3.22
N ALA A 44 11.84 -1.67 -3.19
CA ALA A 44 10.91 -0.75 -2.55
C ALA A 44 10.34 0.23 -3.59
N LYS A 45 9.04 0.53 -3.49
CA LYS A 45 8.34 1.55 -4.27
C LYS A 45 7.55 2.41 -3.30
N ASN A 46 7.73 3.71 -3.39
CA ASN A 46 6.91 4.69 -2.68
C ASN A 46 5.94 5.36 -3.65
N PHE A 47 4.94 6.06 -3.14
CA PHE A 47 4.09 6.88 -3.98
C PHE A 47 4.88 8.09 -4.50
N LYS A 48 4.97 8.26 -5.82
CA LYS A 48 5.85 9.26 -6.44
C LYS A 48 5.49 10.72 -6.13
N TYR A 49 4.28 10.96 -5.62
CA TYR A 49 3.80 12.29 -5.23
C TYR A 49 3.84 12.52 -3.70
N ASP A 50 4.34 11.56 -2.91
CA ASP A 50 4.57 11.80 -1.49
C ASP A 50 5.76 12.73 -1.29
N TYR A 51 5.52 13.88 -0.64
CA TYR A 51 6.53 14.93 -0.43
C TYR A 51 7.77 14.48 0.35
N ARG A 52 7.68 13.36 1.10
CA ARG A 52 8.79 12.77 1.85
C ARG A 52 9.56 11.71 1.06
N SER A 53 9.12 11.38 -0.14
CA SER A 53 9.73 10.33 -0.94
C SER A 53 10.91 10.90 -1.73
N GLU A 54 12.13 10.70 -1.23
CA GLU A 54 13.35 11.10 -1.94
C GLU A 54 13.54 10.33 -3.26
N ARG A 55 13.00 9.10 -3.33
CA ARG A 55 13.08 8.22 -4.50
C ARG A 55 11.76 7.52 -4.73
N ASP A 56 11.37 7.43 -6.00
CA ASP A 56 10.18 6.70 -6.43
C ASP A 56 10.31 5.21 -6.14
N TYR A 57 11.47 4.63 -6.46
CA TYR A 57 11.79 3.24 -6.17
C TYR A 57 13.26 3.06 -5.78
N GLU A 58 13.53 1.95 -5.10
CA GLU A 58 14.86 1.53 -4.67
C GLU A 58 14.98 0.01 -4.80
N LYS A 59 16.18 -0.48 -5.09
CA LYS A 59 16.48 -1.91 -5.08
C LYS A 59 17.89 -2.14 -4.56
N GLY A 60 18.12 -3.30 -3.97
CA GLY A 60 19.41 -3.60 -3.38
C GLY A 60 19.46 -4.98 -2.75
N THR A 61 20.45 -5.20 -1.89
CA THR A 61 20.53 -6.39 -1.04
C THR A 61 20.03 -6.08 0.36
N TYR A 62 19.54 -7.08 1.09
CA TYR A 62 19.15 -6.89 2.48
C TYR A 62 19.67 -8.00 3.38
N LYS A 63 19.83 -7.67 4.66
CA LYS A 63 20.10 -8.64 5.71
C LYS A 63 19.22 -8.36 6.92
N PHE A 64 18.56 -9.39 7.41
CA PHE A 64 17.82 -9.35 8.66
C PHE A 64 18.63 -10.02 9.76
N LYS A 65 19.08 -9.24 10.75
CA LYS A 65 19.78 -9.74 11.93
C LYS A 65 19.41 -8.87 13.13
N TRP A 66 19.32 -9.47 14.32
CA TRP A 66 19.06 -8.73 15.57
C TRP A 66 17.84 -7.78 15.51
N ASN A 67 16.74 -8.25 14.91
CA ASN A 67 15.52 -7.46 14.69
C ASN A 67 15.76 -6.15 13.92
N LYS A 68 16.77 -6.11 13.05
CA LYS A 68 17.07 -4.98 12.19
C LYS A 68 17.20 -5.41 10.74
N ILE A 69 16.66 -4.59 9.83
CA ILE A 69 16.81 -4.75 8.37
C ILE A 69 17.91 -3.80 7.92
N PHE A 70 19.00 -4.36 7.39
CA PHE A 70 20.14 -3.64 6.84
C PHE A 70 20.04 -3.66 5.32
N HIS A 71 20.09 -2.50 4.67
CA HIS A 71 20.07 -2.40 3.20
C HIS A 71 21.49 -2.25 2.65
N ASN A 72 21.77 -2.87 1.50
CA ASN A 72 23.04 -2.80 0.77
C ASN A 72 24.29 -3.15 1.58
N SER A 73 24.12 -3.95 2.66
CA SER A 73 25.16 -4.24 3.65
C SER A 73 25.72 -3.00 4.36
N ASP A 74 25.05 -1.86 4.25
CA ASP A 74 25.32 -0.67 5.03
C ASP A 74 24.90 -0.94 6.48
N ASN A 75 25.85 -0.81 7.40
CA ASN A 75 25.59 -1.01 8.84
C ASN A 75 25.11 0.28 9.52
N GLU A 76 25.17 1.44 8.86
CA GLU A 76 24.79 2.74 9.43
C GLU A 76 23.28 2.96 9.37
N PHE A 77 22.63 2.53 8.28
CA PHE A 77 21.18 2.71 8.08
C PHE A 77 20.45 1.37 8.19
N ALA A 78 19.80 1.15 9.34
CA ALA A 78 18.99 -0.04 9.58
C ALA A 78 17.61 0.31 10.13
N TYR A 79 16.58 -0.39 9.64
CA TYR A 79 15.23 -0.30 10.18
C TYR A 79 15.06 -1.26 11.35
N GLU A 80 14.70 -0.75 12.52
CA GLU A 80 14.36 -1.60 13.66
C GLU A 80 12.96 -2.20 13.49
N VAL A 81 12.86 -3.52 13.66
CA VAL A 81 11.63 -4.29 13.55
C VAL A 81 11.07 -4.50 14.95
N ALA A 82 9.96 -3.82 15.26
CA ALA A 82 9.24 -4.02 16.52
C ALA A 82 8.46 -5.34 16.52
N ILE A 83 7.78 -5.65 15.42
CA ILE A 83 6.93 -6.83 15.28
C ILE A 83 7.11 -7.40 13.88
N ILE A 84 7.25 -8.72 13.80
CA ILE A 84 7.15 -9.48 12.56
C ILE A 84 6.36 -10.77 12.81
N ASN A 85 5.26 -10.93 12.09
CA ASN A 85 4.45 -12.14 12.11
C ASN A 85 4.03 -12.52 10.68
N THR A 86 3.09 -13.45 10.54
CA THR A 86 2.69 -14.00 9.24
C THR A 86 2.14 -12.94 8.27
N ASP A 87 1.44 -11.92 8.77
CA ASP A 87 0.73 -10.95 7.94
C ASP A 87 1.12 -9.48 8.19
N SER A 88 1.95 -9.22 9.21
CA SER A 88 2.27 -7.87 9.69
C SER A 88 3.77 -7.70 9.96
N LEU A 89 4.30 -6.60 9.45
CA LEU A 89 5.64 -6.10 9.73
C LEU A 89 5.51 -4.68 10.30
N VAL A 90 6.05 -4.46 11.49
CA VAL A 90 6.06 -3.15 12.14
C VAL A 90 7.50 -2.67 12.27
N LEU A 91 7.80 -1.57 11.59
CA LEU A 91 9.08 -0.88 11.67
C LEU A 91 8.95 0.26 12.68
N LYS A 92 9.93 0.40 13.57
CA LYS A 92 9.98 1.55 14.47
C LYS A 92 10.35 2.81 13.69
N GLY A 93 9.72 3.91 14.04
CA GLY A 93 10.19 5.22 13.63
C GLY A 93 11.48 5.58 14.38
N ASN A 94 12.45 6.17 13.68
CA ASN A 94 13.62 6.78 14.31
C ASN A 94 13.30 8.22 14.73
N ASP A 95 13.91 8.70 15.81
CA ASP A 95 13.94 10.12 16.20
C ASP A 95 12.60 10.87 16.12
N GLY A 96 11.58 10.34 16.78
CA GLY A 96 10.25 10.97 16.84
C GLY A 96 9.38 10.79 15.60
N SER A 97 9.84 10.03 14.59
CA SER A 97 9.00 9.60 13.47
C SER A 97 8.00 8.52 13.88
N ASN A 98 6.96 8.36 13.07
CA ASN A 98 5.92 7.36 13.32
C ASN A 98 6.44 5.95 13.03
N ASN A 99 5.97 4.98 13.83
CA ASN A 99 6.06 3.57 13.50
C ASN A 99 5.30 3.29 12.20
N ALA A 100 5.84 2.42 11.34
CA ALA A 100 5.26 2.05 10.06
C ALA A 100 4.74 0.61 10.11
N VAL A 101 3.49 0.40 9.71
CA VAL A 101 2.85 -0.91 9.63
C VAL A 101 2.69 -1.31 8.17
N LEU A 102 3.27 -2.44 7.82
CA LEU A 102 3.13 -3.08 6.51
C LEU A 102 2.40 -4.41 6.65
N LYS A 103 1.63 -4.77 5.63
CA LYS A 103 0.86 -6.01 5.55
C LYS A 103 1.38 -6.91 4.44
N LYS A 104 1.54 -8.20 4.75
CA LYS A 104 2.02 -9.19 3.78
C LYS A 104 0.95 -9.46 2.73
N LEU A 105 1.34 -9.44 1.45
CA LEU A 105 0.45 -9.77 0.35
C LEU A 105 0.46 -11.27 0.09
N ASN A 106 -0.72 -11.88 0.06
CA ASN A 106 -0.91 -13.26 -0.33
C ASN A 106 -1.10 -13.36 -1.85
N ASP A 107 -0.60 -14.43 -2.46
CA ASP A 107 -0.70 -14.70 -3.89
C ASP A 107 -2.13 -14.70 -4.44
N SER A 108 -3.14 -15.00 -3.62
CA SER A 108 -4.56 -14.86 -3.97
C SER A 108 -5.01 -13.43 -4.30
N LEU A 109 -4.18 -12.42 -3.99
CA LEU A 109 -4.41 -11.02 -4.32
C LEU A 109 -3.77 -10.60 -5.64
N LYS A 110 -2.97 -11.47 -6.28
CA LYS A 110 -2.40 -11.19 -7.60
C LYS A 110 -3.53 -10.97 -8.61
N ASN A 111 -3.32 -10.02 -9.51
CA ASN A 111 -4.36 -9.63 -10.46
C ASN A 111 -4.64 -10.76 -11.46
N GLN A 112 -5.89 -11.21 -11.52
CA GLN A 112 -6.34 -12.27 -12.44
C GLN A 112 -6.77 -11.72 -13.81
N SER A 113 -6.86 -10.40 -13.96
CA SER A 113 -7.37 -9.72 -15.15
C SER A 113 -6.27 -9.03 -15.95
N LYS A 114 -6.16 -9.37 -17.25
CA LYS A 114 -5.13 -8.80 -18.14
C LYS A 114 -5.38 -7.33 -18.52
N ASN A 115 -6.64 -6.87 -18.57
CA ASN A 115 -7.02 -5.60 -19.21
C ASN A 115 -7.93 -4.69 -18.35
N VAL A 116 -7.46 -4.33 -17.15
CA VAL A 116 -8.11 -3.29 -16.36
C VAL A 116 -7.70 -1.92 -16.90
N LYS A 117 -8.65 -1.13 -17.40
CA LYS A 117 -8.44 0.26 -17.84
C LYS A 117 -9.11 1.18 -16.83
N LEU A 118 -8.39 2.21 -16.37
CA LEU A 118 -8.88 3.20 -15.40
C LEU A 118 -8.95 4.60 -16.03
N VAL A 119 -7.88 5.01 -16.72
CA VAL A 119 -7.77 6.31 -17.40
C VAL A 119 -8.96 6.57 -18.32
N GLY A 120 -9.51 7.79 -18.23
CA GLY A 120 -10.66 8.26 -18.99
C GLY A 120 -12.00 7.70 -18.51
N LYS A 121 -12.04 6.95 -17.40
CA LYS A 121 -13.25 6.29 -16.91
C LYS A 121 -13.75 6.86 -15.59
N ARG A 122 -15.05 6.66 -15.36
CA ARG A 122 -15.76 7.05 -14.15
C ARG A 122 -16.33 5.80 -13.48
N PHE A 123 -16.22 5.74 -12.16
CA PHE A 123 -16.69 4.60 -11.38
C PHE A 123 -17.50 5.05 -10.18
N LEU A 124 -18.58 4.35 -9.88
CA LEU A 124 -19.18 4.35 -8.55
C LEU A 124 -18.35 3.42 -7.66
N SER A 125 -17.70 3.98 -6.66
CA SER A 125 -16.99 3.24 -5.63
C SER A 125 -17.95 2.85 -4.52
N LYS A 126 -17.90 1.59 -4.11
CA LYS A 126 -18.63 1.02 -2.98
C LYS A 126 -17.63 0.39 -2.02
N SER A 127 -17.42 0.99 -0.86
CA SER A 127 -16.60 0.39 0.19
C SER A 127 -17.43 -0.62 0.98
N VAL A 128 -17.02 -1.90 0.94
CA VAL A 128 -17.57 -2.94 1.80
C VAL A 128 -16.62 -3.10 2.99
N LYS A 129 -16.93 -2.43 4.11
CA LYS A 129 -16.17 -2.60 5.35
C LYS A 129 -16.61 -3.88 6.05
N ASN A 130 -15.66 -4.77 6.35
CA ASN A 130 -15.84 -5.87 7.31
C ASN A 130 -15.62 -5.36 8.74
N THR A 131 -16.43 -4.40 9.18
CA THR A 131 -16.43 -3.92 10.56
C THR A 131 -17.86 -3.67 11.01
N ASP A 132 -18.12 -3.81 12.32
CA ASP A 132 -19.41 -3.77 13.05
C ASP A 132 -20.29 -2.51 12.83
N LEU A 133 -19.91 -1.64 11.91
CA LEU A 133 -20.68 -0.52 11.40
C LEU A 133 -20.98 -0.81 9.93
N ASN A 134 -22.17 -1.36 9.64
CA ASN A 134 -22.74 -1.64 8.30
C ASN A 134 -22.95 -0.38 7.44
N LYS A 135 -22.02 0.58 7.44
CA LYS A 135 -22.06 1.78 6.61
C LYS A 135 -21.30 1.53 5.32
N VAL A 136 -22.05 1.33 4.25
CA VAL A 136 -21.52 1.36 2.89
C VAL A 136 -21.28 2.82 2.51
N ALA A 137 -20.01 3.18 2.30
CA ALA A 137 -19.66 4.49 1.74
C ALA A 137 -19.65 4.40 0.21
N TYR A 138 -20.28 5.36 -0.43
CA TYR A 138 -20.32 5.51 -1.87
C TYR A 138 -19.66 6.83 -2.30
N ASP A 139 -18.88 6.77 -3.38
CA ASP A 139 -18.37 7.98 -4.03
C ASP A 139 -18.25 7.75 -5.54
N THR A 140 -18.16 8.82 -6.32
CA THR A 140 -17.83 8.74 -7.75
C THR A 140 -16.38 9.11 -7.97
N LEU A 141 -15.61 8.20 -8.56
CA LEU A 141 -14.20 8.35 -8.88
C LEU A 141 -14.04 8.56 -10.38
N SER A 142 -13.44 9.67 -10.79
CA SER A 142 -13.18 10.00 -12.21
C SER A 142 -11.67 10.05 -12.45
N PHE A 143 -11.14 9.01 -13.09
CA PHE A 143 -9.72 8.89 -13.43
C PHE A 143 -9.45 9.68 -14.72
N VAL A 144 -9.26 11.00 -14.60
CA VAL A 144 -9.17 11.91 -15.75
C VAL A 144 -8.03 11.54 -16.68
N ASN A 145 -6.84 11.33 -16.12
CA ASN A 145 -5.64 10.87 -16.81
C ASN A 145 -4.84 9.94 -15.87
N ASP A 146 -3.61 9.60 -16.24
CA ASP A 146 -2.71 8.71 -15.48
C ASP A 146 -2.12 9.30 -14.18
N SER A 147 -2.48 10.54 -13.83
CA SER A 147 -2.01 11.23 -12.62
C SER A 147 -3.08 11.96 -11.84
N ILE A 148 -4.25 12.26 -12.43
CA ILE A 148 -5.33 13.04 -11.80
C ILE A 148 -6.59 12.18 -11.62
N LEU A 149 -7.07 12.14 -10.38
CA LEU A 149 -8.32 11.53 -9.96
C LEU A 149 -9.22 12.61 -9.33
N ILE A 150 -10.46 12.70 -9.77
CA ILE A 150 -11.49 13.56 -9.15
C ILE A 150 -12.47 12.68 -8.36
N LYS A 151 -12.62 12.97 -7.07
CA LYS A 151 -13.65 12.38 -6.21
C LYS A 151 -14.83 13.34 -6.13
N LYS A 152 -16.07 12.86 -6.27
CA LYS A 152 -17.26 13.72 -6.17
C LYS A 152 -17.41 14.33 -4.78
N SER A 153 -16.95 13.63 -3.74
CA SER A 153 -16.92 14.14 -2.37
C SER A 153 -15.89 15.26 -2.15
N ASP A 154 -14.78 15.29 -2.91
CA ASP A 154 -13.71 16.30 -2.79
C ASP A 154 -14.05 17.58 -3.56
N LYS A 155 -15.01 18.38 -3.04
CA LYS A 155 -15.45 19.63 -3.68
C LYS A 155 -14.38 20.73 -3.72
N THR A 156 -13.33 20.63 -2.91
CA THR A 156 -12.36 21.72 -2.67
C THR A 156 -10.97 21.46 -3.27
N ARG A 157 -10.70 20.25 -3.77
CA ARG A 157 -9.39 19.90 -4.36
C ARG A 157 -9.38 20.18 -5.85
N ASN A 158 -8.75 21.29 -6.24
CA ASN A 158 -8.43 21.63 -7.63
C ASN A 158 -6.90 21.48 -7.82
N PRO A 159 -6.38 20.70 -8.80
CA PRO A 159 -7.08 20.03 -9.92
C PRO A 159 -7.65 18.64 -9.63
N GLY A 160 -7.51 18.15 -8.40
CA GLY A 160 -7.96 16.82 -7.98
C GLY A 160 -6.93 16.18 -7.04
N THR A 161 -7.04 14.88 -6.84
CA THR A 161 -6.10 14.07 -6.06
C THR A 161 -5.13 13.37 -7.01
N ARG A 162 -3.83 13.37 -6.67
CA ARG A 162 -2.86 12.59 -7.44
C ARG A 162 -3.07 11.10 -7.24
N TRP A 163 -2.82 10.32 -8.29
CA TRP A 163 -2.81 8.86 -8.23
C TRP A 163 -1.75 8.28 -9.16
N GLU A 164 -1.40 7.03 -8.95
CA GLU A 164 -0.63 6.23 -9.91
C GLU A 164 -0.99 4.76 -9.80
N ARG A 165 -0.66 4.01 -10.85
CA ARG A 165 -0.80 2.56 -10.88
C ARG A 165 0.54 1.90 -11.13
N PHE A 166 0.82 0.86 -10.38
CA PHE A 166 2.09 0.15 -10.42
C PHE A 166 1.87 -1.37 -10.37
N LYS A 167 2.67 -2.13 -11.11
CA LYS A 167 2.61 -3.59 -11.14
C LYS A 167 3.93 -4.19 -10.68
N GLN A 168 3.88 -5.12 -9.72
CA GLN A 168 5.05 -5.80 -9.19
C GLN A 168 4.67 -7.21 -8.74
N ASN A 169 5.45 -8.22 -9.12
CA ASN A 169 5.27 -9.61 -8.70
C ASN A 169 3.83 -10.14 -8.88
N GLY A 170 3.14 -9.71 -9.94
CA GLY A 170 1.76 -10.09 -10.23
C GLY A 170 0.69 -9.30 -9.45
N PHE A 171 1.08 -8.46 -8.50
CA PHE A 171 0.18 -7.49 -7.86
C PHE A 171 0.02 -6.26 -8.73
N ASP A 172 -1.19 -5.70 -8.74
CA ASP A 172 -1.56 -4.52 -9.50
C ASP A 172 -2.14 -3.50 -8.54
N ILE A 173 -1.38 -2.44 -8.27
CA ILE A 173 -1.56 -1.56 -7.12
C ILE A 173 -1.91 -0.16 -7.60
N ILE A 174 -2.86 0.47 -6.92
CA ILE A 174 -3.23 1.87 -7.06
C ILE A 174 -2.76 2.60 -5.81
N PHE A 175 -1.93 3.63 -6.00
CA PHE A 175 -1.62 4.62 -4.96
C PHE A 175 -2.41 5.90 -5.24
N MET A 176 -2.90 6.56 -4.20
CA MET A 176 -3.65 7.83 -4.28
C MET A 176 -3.26 8.71 -3.10
N GLU A 177 -3.19 10.03 -3.25
CA GLU A 177 -2.86 10.92 -2.13
C GLU A 177 -3.83 10.72 -0.96
N MET A 178 -3.27 10.75 0.26
CA MET A 178 -4.02 10.66 1.53
C MET A 178 -4.87 9.39 1.69
N GLU A 179 -4.72 8.40 0.80
CA GLU A 179 -5.38 7.11 0.90
C GLU A 179 -4.31 6.04 1.09
N ILE A 180 -4.73 4.89 1.60
CA ILE A 180 -3.87 3.73 1.61
C ILE A 180 -3.80 3.11 0.19
N PRO A 181 -2.76 2.33 -0.11
CA PRO A 181 -2.67 1.56 -1.33
C PRO A 181 -3.85 0.58 -1.51
N LEU A 182 -4.33 0.42 -2.75
CA LEU A 182 -5.36 -0.54 -3.12
C LEU A 182 -4.84 -1.52 -4.16
N ILE A 183 -5.18 -2.80 -4.03
CA ILE A 183 -4.77 -3.86 -4.96
C ILE A 183 -5.95 -4.23 -5.85
N ILE A 184 -5.78 -4.15 -7.16
CA ILE A 184 -6.72 -4.67 -8.16
C ILE A 184 -6.61 -6.19 -8.20
N ARG A 185 -7.63 -6.89 -7.70
CA ARG A 185 -7.68 -8.35 -7.69
C ARG A 185 -8.24 -8.93 -8.98
N ASN A 186 -9.36 -8.38 -9.43
CA ASN A 186 -10.07 -8.89 -10.59
C ASN A 186 -10.97 -7.81 -11.22
N LYS A 187 -11.37 -8.05 -12.47
CA LYS A 187 -12.40 -7.31 -13.18
C LYS A 187 -13.41 -8.31 -13.74
N ASP A 188 -14.69 -8.06 -13.48
CA ASP A 188 -15.81 -8.78 -14.09
C ASP A 188 -16.75 -7.79 -14.75
N LYS A 189 -16.89 -7.88 -16.08
CA LYS A 189 -17.69 -6.94 -16.90
C LYS A 189 -17.34 -5.48 -16.62
N ASN A 190 -18.26 -4.73 -16.02
CA ASN A 190 -18.13 -3.32 -15.66
C ASN A 190 -17.66 -3.11 -14.20
N LYS A 191 -17.30 -4.17 -13.48
CA LYS A 191 -16.87 -4.12 -12.08
C LYS A 191 -15.38 -4.40 -11.92
N ILE A 192 -14.74 -3.66 -11.03
CA ILE A 192 -13.35 -3.90 -10.59
C ILE A 192 -13.36 -4.11 -9.08
N TYR A 193 -12.70 -5.17 -8.63
CA TYR A 193 -12.60 -5.52 -7.22
C TYR A 193 -11.23 -5.15 -6.68
N LEU A 194 -11.22 -4.33 -5.64
CA LEU A 194 -10.02 -3.83 -4.99
C LEU A 194 -9.95 -4.28 -3.53
N THR A 195 -8.73 -4.49 -3.02
CA THR A 195 -8.47 -4.76 -1.60
C THR A 195 -7.52 -3.72 -1.03
N GLY A 196 -7.83 -3.21 0.16
CA GLY A 196 -6.97 -2.33 0.95
C GLY A 196 -6.65 -2.92 2.32
N PHE A 197 -5.59 -2.40 2.94
CA PHE A 197 -5.12 -2.80 4.26
C PHE A 197 -4.95 -1.59 5.19
N HIS A 198 -5.70 -1.57 6.30
CA HIS A 198 -5.45 -0.66 7.41
C HIS A 198 -5.24 -1.52 8.69
N LYS A 199 -5.85 -1.14 9.81
CA LYS A 199 -6.00 -2.01 11.00
C LYS A 199 -6.69 -3.34 10.65
N LYS A 200 -7.59 -3.33 9.66
CA LYS A 200 -8.26 -4.51 9.09
C LYS A 200 -8.18 -4.45 7.56
N ARG A 201 -8.30 -5.62 6.92
CA ARG A 201 -8.51 -5.73 5.47
C ARG A 201 -9.91 -5.20 5.12
N TYR A 202 -10.04 -4.52 3.99
CA TYR A 202 -11.34 -4.11 3.46
C TYR A 202 -11.38 -4.21 1.94
N GLU A 203 -12.59 -4.27 1.40
CA GLU A 203 -12.84 -4.48 -0.02
C GLU A 203 -13.57 -3.29 -0.61
N ILE A 204 -13.24 -2.93 -1.85
CA ILE A 204 -13.93 -1.91 -2.62
C ILE A 204 -14.37 -2.53 -3.95
N GLU A 205 -15.62 -2.27 -4.32
CA GLU A 205 -16.13 -2.52 -5.68
C GLU A 205 -16.20 -1.20 -6.43
N LEU A 206 -15.57 -1.13 -7.60
CA LEU A 206 -15.75 -0.03 -8.55
C LEU A 206 -16.68 -0.49 -9.66
N THR A 207 -17.84 0.15 -9.83
CA THR A 207 -18.75 -0.08 -10.95
C THR A 207 -18.60 1.03 -11.98
N GLU A 208 -18.18 0.69 -13.19
CA GLU A 208 -18.00 1.63 -14.30
C GLU A 208 -19.35 2.28 -14.66
N LEU A 209 -19.34 3.61 -14.70
CA LEU A 209 -20.48 4.44 -15.09
C LEU A 209 -20.42 4.69 -16.60
N LYS A 210 -21.58 4.73 -17.24
CA LYS A 210 -21.73 5.08 -18.65
C LYS A 210 -21.53 6.59 -18.86
#